data_AF-A0A6I9Q5E1-F1
#
_entry.id   AF-A0A6I9Q5E1-F1
#
_cell.length_a   1.000
_cell.length_b   1.000
_cell.length_c   1.000
_cell.angle_alpha   90.00
_cell.angle_beta   90.00
_cell.angle_gamma   90.00
#
_symmetry.space_group_name_H-M   'P 1'
#
loop_
_entity.id
_entity.type
_entity.pdbx_description
1 polymer ?
#
loop_
_entity_poly.entity_id
_entity_poly.type
_entity_poly.pdbx_seq_one_letter_code
_entity_poly.pdbx_strand_id
1 'polypeptide(L)'
;QLKAPLEEYVNKRYPGLVKIVRNQKREGLIRARLEGWKVATGEVTGFFDAHVEFTPSWAEPVLARIKEDHTRIILPSIDNIKHDTFELERYENSGHGYNWELWCMYINPPKQWWDEGDTSAPIRTPAMIGCSFVASRNYFGELGLLDSGMDVYGGENIELGIRVSVSPSFLLFQLSVPCRLEWSSVLSCGPADE
;
A
#
# COMPACT_ATOMS: atom_id res chain seq x y z
N GLN A 1 -1.03 26.32 4.47
CA GLN A 1 -1.92 25.16 4.74
C GLN A 1 -2.95 25.06 3.61
N LEU A 2 -3.08 23.90 2.94
CA LEU A 2 -3.79 23.77 1.65
C LEU A 2 -5.34 23.84 1.71
N LYS A 3 -5.96 23.76 2.91
CA LYS A 3 -7.41 23.89 3.25
C LYS A 3 -8.38 24.15 2.07
N ALA A 4 -8.97 25.34 2.02
CA ALA A 4 -9.97 25.73 1.03
C ALA A 4 -9.42 25.74 -0.42
N PRO A 5 -8.18 26.20 -0.70
CA PRO A 5 -7.63 26.14 -2.06
C PRO A 5 -7.61 24.72 -2.66
N LEU A 6 -7.32 23.70 -1.86
CA LEU A 6 -7.32 22.30 -2.31
C LEU A 6 -8.74 21.81 -2.62
N GLU A 7 -9.71 22.17 -1.77
CA GLU A 7 -11.12 21.81 -1.98
C GLU A 7 -11.68 22.46 -3.24
N GLU A 8 -11.38 23.74 -3.46
CA GLU A 8 -11.77 24.44 -4.68
C GLU A 8 -11.15 23.80 -5.92
N TYR A 9 -9.84 23.52 -5.90
CA TYR A 9 -9.14 22.88 -7.01
C TYR A 9 -9.74 21.50 -7.35
N VAL A 10 -9.93 20.66 -6.33
CA VAL A 10 -10.45 19.29 -6.47
C VAL A 10 -11.89 19.31 -6.98
N ASN A 11 -12.76 20.12 -6.39
CA ASN A 11 -14.17 20.20 -6.79
C ASN A 11 -14.33 20.71 -8.23
N LYS A 12 -13.46 21.63 -8.65
CA LYS A 12 -13.45 22.14 -10.04
C LYS A 12 -12.94 21.11 -11.03
N ARG A 13 -11.87 20.38 -10.70
CA ARG A 13 -11.18 19.49 -11.65
C ARG A 13 -11.77 18.08 -11.72
N TYR A 14 -12.27 17.56 -10.60
CA TYR A 14 -12.71 16.18 -10.43
C TYR A 14 -14.06 16.09 -9.68
N PRO A 15 -15.13 16.73 -10.19
CA PRO A 15 -16.41 16.86 -9.49
C PRO A 15 -17.00 15.47 -9.18
N GLY A 16 -17.23 15.19 -7.90
CA GLY A 16 -17.82 13.94 -7.41
C GLY A 16 -16.88 12.72 -7.42
N LEU A 17 -15.77 12.77 -8.17
CA LEU A 17 -14.80 11.68 -8.28
C LEU A 17 -13.80 11.67 -7.12
N VAL A 18 -13.27 12.84 -6.75
CA VAL A 18 -12.30 12.98 -5.65
C VAL A 18 -12.97 13.66 -4.47
N LYS A 19 -12.84 13.08 -3.28
CA LYS A 19 -13.40 13.58 -2.02
C LYS A 19 -12.29 13.82 -1.01
N ILE A 20 -12.35 14.95 -0.32
CA ILE A 20 -11.42 15.28 0.77
C ILE A 20 -12.12 15.00 2.09
N VAL A 21 -11.57 14.09 2.88
CA VAL A 21 -12.04 13.78 4.24
C VAL A 21 -11.12 14.49 5.23
N ARG A 22 -11.70 15.28 6.15
CA ARG A 22 -10.95 16.08 7.13
C ARG A 22 -11.13 15.48 8.53
N ASN A 23 -10.03 15.09 9.15
CA ASN A 23 -10.04 14.70 10.56
C ASN A 23 -10.08 15.94 11.46
N GLN A 24 -10.75 15.82 12.60
CA GLN A 24 -10.89 16.91 13.58
C GLN A 24 -9.61 17.16 14.39
N LYS A 25 -8.74 16.14 14.49
CA LYS A 25 -7.43 16.20 15.15
C LYS A 25 -6.39 15.43 14.32
N ARG A 26 -5.11 15.53 14.71
CA ARG A 26 -4.04 14.74 14.11
C ARG A 26 -4.15 13.28 14.58
N GLU A 27 -4.60 12.41 13.69
CA GLU A 27 -4.88 11.00 14.01
C GLU A 27 -3.71 10.04 13.72
N GLY A 28 -2.76 10.44 12.87
CA GLY A 28 -1.74 9.54 12.33
C GLY A 28 -2.16 8.84 11.04
N LEU A 29 -1.22 8.14 10.41
CA LEU A 29 -1.41 7.41 9.15
C LEU A 29 -2.51 6.35 9.28
N ILE A 30 -2.43 5.54 10.34
CA ILE A 30 -3.28 4.36 10.54
C ILE A 30 -4.75 4.77 10.61
N ARG A 31 -5.09 5.63 11.57
CA ARG A 31 -6.46 6.13 11.75
C ARG A 31 -6.94 6.96 10.56
N ALA A 32 -6.06 7.72 9.89
CA ALA A 32 -6.43 8.42 8.65
C ALA A 32 -6.83 7.46 7.52
N ARG A 33 -6.14 6.32 7.36
CA ARG A 33 -6.53 5.26 6.43
C ARG A 33 -7.89 4.67 6.80
N LEU A 34 -8.15 4.43 8.09
CA LEU A 34 -9.45 3.92 8.57
C LEU A 34 -10.60 4.90 8.28
N GLU A 35 -10.40 6.20 8.49
CA GLU A 35 -11.41 7.22 8.13
C GLU A 35 -11.68 7.25 6.62
N GLY A 36 -10.63 7.11 5.80
CA GLY A 36 -10.78 6.97 4.35
C GLY A 36 -11.60 5.73 3.96
N TRP A 37 -11.30 4.57 4.57
CA TRP A 37 -12.01 3.31 4.31
C TRP A 37 -13.51 3.39 4.68
N LYS A 38 -13.87 4.07 5.78
CA LYS A 38 -15.27 4.24 6.20
C LYS A 38 -16.11 4.98 5.16
N VAL A 39 -15.52 5.96 4.48
CA VAL A 39 -16.19 6.79 3.47
C VAL A 39 -16.14 6.16 2.07
N ALA A 40 -15.17 5.28 1.82
CA ALA A 40 -15.03 4.59 0.54
C ALA A 40 -16.21 3.65 0.26
N THR A 41 -16.76 3.72 -0.95
CA THR A 41 -17.92 2.93 -1.39
C THR A 41 -17.58 1.89 -2.46
N GLY A 42 -16.34 1.84 -2.94
CA GLY A 42 -15.90 0.84 -3.92
C GLY A 42 -15.81 -0.56 -3.34
N GLU A 43 -15.96 -1.58 -4.18
CA GLU A 43 -15.82 -3.00 -3.79
C GLU A 43 -14.37 -3.35 -3.41
N VAL A 44 -13.41 -2.61 -3.98
CA VAL A 44 -11.98 -2.72 -3.74
C VAL A 44 -11.47 -1.39 -3.20
N THR A 45 -10.65 -1.43 -2.15
CA THR A 45 -9.99 -0.27 -1.57
C THR A 45 -8.48 -0.37 -1.77
N GLY A 46 -7.88 0.71 -2.29
CA GLY A 46 -6.43 0.88 -2.37
C GLY A 46 -5.97 1.99 -1.44
N PHE A 47 -4.87 1.75 -0.75
CA PHE A 47 -4.21 2.70 0.13
C PHE A 47 -2.87 3.06 -0.49
N PHE A 48 -2.61 4.35 -0.64
CA PHE A 48 -1.41 4.87 -1.30
C PHE A 48 -0.93 6.11 -0.56
N ASP A 49 0.38 6.31 -0.54
CA ASP A 49 0.97 7.54 -0.05
C ASP A 49 0.63 8.72 -0.98
N ALA A 50 0.67 9.93 -0.44
CA ALA A 50 0.30 11.15 -1.18
C ALA A 50 1.33 11.57 -2.26
N HIS A 51 2.46 10.88 -2.34
CA HIS A 51 3.62 11.16 -3.19
C HIS A 51 4.00 9.91 -4.00
N VAL A 52 3.00 9.37 -4.71
CA VAL A 52 3.19 8.25 -5.64
C VAL A 52 2.77 8.61 -7.05
N GLU A 53 3.44 8.05 -8.03
CA GLU A 53 3.00 8.04 -9.44
C GLU A 53 2.62 6.62 -9.86
N PHE A 54 1.58 6.52 -10.69
CA PHE A 54 1.04 5.25 -11.14
C PHE A 54 1.45 5.00 -12.59
N THR A 55 2.04 3.84 -12.84
CA THR A 55 2.33 3.41 -14.21
C THR A 55 1.05 3.12 -15.01
N PRO A 56 1.06 3.28 -16.34
CA PRO A 56 -0.08 2.91 -17.17
C PRO A 56 -0.49 1.45 -16.97
N SER A 57 -1.79 1.19 -16.87
CA SER A 57 -2.37 -0.16 -16.69
C SER A 57 -2.00 -0.85 -15.36
N TRP A 58 -1.65 -0.08 -14.32
CA TRP A 58 -1.33 -0.65 -13.01
C TRP A 58 -2.53 -1.34 -12.33
N ALA A 59 -3.76 -0.91 -12.64
CA ALA A 59 -4.96 -1.29 -11.88
C ALA A 59 -5.53 -2.63 -12.32
N GLU A 60 -5.55 -2.90 -13.62
CA GLU A 60 -6.18 -4.10 -14.22
C GLU A 60 -5.60 -5.41 -13.68
N PRO A 61 -4.27 -5.60 -13.54
CA PRO A 61 -3.71 -6.83 -13.00
C PRO A 61 -4.01 -6.98 -11.50
N VAL A 62 -3.98 -5.87 -10.74
CA VAL A 62 -4.36 -5.86 -9.31
C VAL A 62 -5.80 -6.32 -9.15
N LEU A 63 -6.72 -5.72 -9.90
CA LEU A 63 -8.15 -6.02 -9.83
C LEU A 63 -8.45 -7.44 -10.32
N ALA A 64 -7.75 -7.93 -11.35
CA ALA A 64 -7.89 -9.31 -11.83
C ALA A 64 -7.55 -10.33 -10.72
N ARG A 65 -6.47 -10.09 -9.96
CA ARG A 65 -6.09 -10.99 -8.86
C ARG A 65 -7.07 -10.99 -7.70
N ILE A 66 -7.63 -9.82 -7.36
CA ILE A 66 -8.68 -9.73 -6.33
C ILE A 66 -9.98 -10.36 -6.82
N LYS A 67 -10.29 -10.28 -8.12
CA LYS A 67 -11.46 -10.95 -8.70
C LYS A 67 -11.33 -12.48 -8.67
N GLU A 68 -10.14 -13.01 -8.95
CA GLU A 68 -9.85 -14.44 -8.84
C GLU A 68 -10.04 -14.96 -7.41
N ASP A 69 -9.69 -14.15 -6.41
CA ASP A 69 -9.85 -14.47 -4.99
C ASP A 69 -9.88 -13.18 -4.18
N HIS A 70 -11.07 -12.85 -3.67
CA HIS A 70 -11.34 -11.61 -2.94
C HIS A 70 -10.61 -11.51 -1.60
N THR A 71 -10.06 -12.62 -1.11
CA THR A 71 -9.30 -12.68 0.14
C THR A 71 -7.83 -12.26 -0.04
N ARG A 72 -7.42 -11.94 -1.27
CA ARG A 72 -6.05 -11.48 -1.55
C ARG A 72 -5.83 -10.03 -1.14
N ILE A 73 -4.69 -9.79 -0.49
CA ILE A 73 -4.12 -8.46 -0.31
C ILE A 73 -2.97 -8.33 -1.30
N ILE A 74 -3.08 -7.35 -2.19
CA ILE A 74 -2.15 -7.13 -3.28
C ILE A 74 -1.26 -5.94 -2.96
N LEU A 75 0.03 -6.15 -3.03
CA LEU A 75 1.06 -5.13 -2.90
C LEU A 75 1.64 -4.86 -4.30
N PRO A 76 1.51 -3.64 -4.83
CA PRO A 76 2.18 -3.32 -6.09
C PRO A 76 3.70 -3.21 -5.89
N SER A 77 4.48 -3.54 -6.93
CA SER A 77 5.92 -3.26 -6.97
C SER A 77 6.18 -1.77 -6.90
N ILE A 78 7.29 -1.41 -6.26
CA ILE A 78 7.59 -0.03 -5.92
C ILE A 78 8.97 0.30 -6.47
N ASP A 79 9.02 1.28 -7.35
CA ASP A 79 10.24 1.92 -7.83
C ASP A 79 10.46 3.22 -7.05
N ASN A 80 11.70 3.69 -6.99
CA ASN A 80 12.06 4.91 -6.29
C ASN A 80 12.08 6.09 -7.26
N ILE A 81 11.37 7.17 -6.91
CA ILE A 81 11.54 8.50 -7.51
C ILE A 81 12.54 9.24 -6.63
N LYS A 82 13.70 9.58 -7.19
CA LYS A 82 14.68 10.38 -6.46
C LYS A 82 14.07 11.73 -6.07
N HIS A 83 14.15 12.08 -4.80
CA HIS A 83 13.49 13.28 -4.27
C HIS A 83 14.05 14.61 -4.78
N ASP A 84 15.32 14.61 -5.21
CA ASP A 84 16.07 15.77 -5.65
C ASP A 84 16.00 15.96 -7.16
N THR A 85 16.10 14.85 -7.93
CA THR A 85 16.11 14.89 -9.40
C THR A 85 14.81 14.47 -10.05
N PHE A 86 13.89 13.86 -9.31
CA PHE A 86 12.69 13.18 -9.84
C PHE A 86 12.99 12.07 -10.85
N GLU A 87 14.23 11.58 -10.90
CA GLU A 87 14.58 10.44 -11.74
C GLU A 87 14.04 9.15 -11.17
N LEU A 88 13.55 8.29 -12.06
CA LEU A 88 13.08 6.95 -11.72
C LEU A 88 14.25 5.97 -11.58
N GLU A 89 14.36 5.36 -10.41
CA GLU A 89 15.24 4.23 -10.11
C GLU A 89 14.38 2.97 -9.95
N ARG A 90 14.54 2.04 -10.89
CA ARG A 90 13.77 0.79 -10.90
C ARG A 90 14.38 -0.25 -9.97
N TYR A 91 13.53 -0.86 -9.14
CA TYR A 91 13.94 -1.96 -8.28
C TYR A 91 13.65 -3.33 -8.90
N GLU A 92 14.51 -4.29 -8.55
CA GLU A 92 14.29 -5.69 -8.89
C GLU A 92 13.08 -6.25 -8.14
N ASN A 93 12.46 -7.28 -8.72
CA ASN A 93 11.35 -7.96 -8.07
C ASN A 93 11.85 -8.62 -6.77
N SER A 94 11.21 -8.24 -5.67
CA SER A 94 11.53 -8.74 -4.33
C SER A 94 10.23 -9.06 -3.58
N GLY A 95 10.33 -10.01 -2.65
CA GLY A 95 9.33 -10.16 -1.60
C GLY A 95 9.65 -9.23 -0.44
N HIS A 96 8.79 -9.23 0.58
CA HIS A 96 8.96 -8.45 1.80
C HIS A 96 9.00 -9.36 3.03
N GLY A 97 9.94 -9.10 3.92
CA GLY A 97 10.07 -9.77 5.20
C GLY A 97 10.25 -8.79 6.34
N TYR A 98 10.61 -9.31 7.51
CA TYR A 98 11.01 -8.50 8.65
C TYR A 98 12.11 -9.18 9.44
N ASN A 99 12.93 -8.39 10.13
CA ASN A 99 13.93 -8.92 11.06
C ASN A 99 13.35 -9.08 12.49
N TRP A 100 14.18 -9.55 13.43
CA TRP A 100 13.77 -9.77 14.83
C TRP A 100 13.48 -8.49 15.61
N GLU A 101 13.88 -7.34 15.08
CA GLU A 101 13.53 -6.01 15.60
C GLU A 101 12.24 -5.47 14.95
N LEU A 102 11.59 -6.28 14.10
CA LEU A 102 10.37 -5.93 13.36
C LEU A 102 10.56 -4.80 12.33
N TRP A 103 11.79 -4.63 11.81
CA TRP A 103 12.03 -3.77 10.65
C TRP A 103 11.64 -4.50 9.38
N CYS A 104 10.85 -3.84 8.53
CA CYS A 104 10.51 -4.35 7.20
C CYS A 104 11.77 -4.40 6.32
N MET A 105 11.91 -5.48 5.54
CA MET A 105 13.05 -5.71 4.66
C MET A 105 12.60 -6.22 3.30
N TYR A 106 13.41 -5.99 2.27
CA TYR A 106 13.30 -6.72 1.02
C TYR A 106 13.93 -8.11 1.16
N ILE A 107 13.27 -9.13 0.65
CA ILE A 107 13.77 -10.50 0.60
C ILE A 107 13.75 -11.03 -0.84
N ASN A 108 14.65 -11.95 -1.15
CA ASN A 108 14.65 -12.59 -2.46
C ASN A 108 13.37 -13.42 -2.65
N PRO A 109 12.76 -13.41 -3.84
CA PRO A 109 11.70 -14.35 -4.18
C PRO A 109 12.17 -15.80 -3.96
N PRO A 110 11.25 -16.73 -3.65
CA PRO A 110 11.61 -18.14 -3.47
C PRO A 110 12.19 -18.70 -4.76
N LYS A 111 13.12 -19.66 -4.65
CA LYS A 111 13.78 -20.28 -5.81
C LYS A 111 12.78 -20.76 -6.88
N GLN A 112 11.67 -21.35 -6.46
CA GLN A 112 10.61 -21.80 -7.37
C GLN A 112 10.12 -20.68 -8.30
N TRP A 113 9.94 -19.45 -7.79
CA TRP A 113 9.50 -18.31 -8.59
C TRP A 113 10.53 -17.96 -9.69
N TRP A 114 11.83 -18.09 -9.38
CA TRP A 114 12.89 -17.93 -10.37
C TRP A 114 12.92 -19.06 -11.40
N ASP A 115 12.72 -20.30 -10.95
CA ASP A 115 12.71 -21.50 -11.81
C ASP A 115 11.53 -21.47 -12.81
N GLU A 116 10.40 -20.85 -12.44
CA GLU A 116 9.23 -20.65 -13.30
C GLU A 116 9.48 -19.59 -14.41
N GLY A 117 10.38 -18.64 -14.19
CA GLY A 117 10.82 -17.65 -15.19
C GLY A 117 9.79 -16.57 -15.57
N ASP A 118 8.57 -16.62 -15.04
CA ASP A 118 7.54 -15.59 -15.26
C ASP A 118 7.70 -14.44 -14.26
N THR A 119 8.32 -13.35 -14.72
CA THR A 119 8.55 -12.15 -13.90
C THR A 119 7.29 -11.33 -13.59
N SER A 120 6.13 -11.71 -14.15
CA SER A 120 4.82 -11.14 -13.83
C SER A 120 4.06 -11.94 -12.77
N ALA A 121 4.55 -13.14 -12.43
CA ALA A 121 3.93 -13.98 -11.42
C ALA A 121 3.99 -13.30 -10.04
N PRO A 122 2.92 -13.41 -9.23
CA PRO A 122 2.91 -12.81 -7.90
C PRO A 122 3.91 -13.49 -6.97
N ILE A 123 4.60 -12.70 -6.14
CA ILE A 123 5.50 -13.22 -5.10
C ILE A 123 4.73 -13.29 -3.78
N ARG A 124 4.64 -14.48 -3.21
CA ARG A 124 4.12 -14.68 -1.85
C ARG A 124 5.09 -14.07 -0.84
N THR A 125 4.59 -13.20 0.02
CA THR A 125 5.43 -12.40 0.92
C THR A 125 4.89 -12.40 2.35
N PRO A 126 5.71 -12.71 3.37
CA PRO A 126 5.24 -12.76 4.78
C PRO A 126 5.01 -11.38 5.41
N ALA A 127 5.54 -10.32 4.79
CA ALA A 127 5.35 -8.95 5.24
C ALA A 127 4.81 -8.07 4.10
N MET A 128 4.41 -6.86 4.46
CA MET A 128 4.09 -5.80 3.51
C MET A 128 4.92 -4.56 3.81
N ILE A 129 5.29 -3.83 2.76
CA ILE A 129 5.75 -2.45 2.91
C ILE A 129 4.52 -1.57 3.10
N GLY A 130 4.53 -0.79 4.18
CA GLY A 130 3.35 -0.04 4.64
C GLY A 130 2.87 1.08 3.71
N CYS A 131 3.62 1.47 2.68
CA CYS A 131 3.29 2.63 1.83
C CYS A 131 2.10 2.38 0.89
N SER A 132 1.84 1.13 0.49
CA SER A 132 0.68 0.83 -0.35
C SER A 132 0.19 -0.61 -0.30
N PHE A 133 -1.12 -0.79 -0.45
CA PHE A 133 -1.75 -2.08 -0.66
C PHE A 133 -3.17 -1.91 -1.22
N VAL A 134 -3.67 -2.97 -1.86
CA VAL A 134 -5.02 -3.02 -2.43
C VAL A 134 -5.70 -4.30 -1.98
N ALA A 135 -6.95 -4.21 -1.54
CA ALA A 135 -7.70 -5.34 -1.04
C ALA A 135 -9.21 -5.19 -1.32
N SER A 136 -9.94 -6.31 -1.32
CA SER A 136 -11.40 -6.26 -1.22
C SER A 136 -11.81 -5.50 0.05
N ARG A 137 -12.74 -4.55 -0.10
CA ARG A 137 -13.22 -3.71 1.00
C ARG A 137 -13.86 -4.56 2.11
N ASN A 138 -14.65 -5.55 1.72
CA ASN A 138 -15.36 -6.43 2.65
C ASN A 138 -14.38 -7.31 3.42
N TYR A 139 -13.48 -7.99 2.69
CA TYR A 139 -12.47 -8.84 3.32
C TYR A 139 -11.53 -8.05 4.25
N PHE A 140 -11.11 -6.84 3.86
CA PHE A 140 -10.29 -6.01 4.74
C PHE A 140 -11.03 -5.64 6.04
N GLY A 141 -12.35 -5.42 5.96
CA GLY A 141 -13.21 -5.26 7.14
C GLY A 141 -13.31 -6.52 8.00
N GLU A 142 -13.48 -7.69 7.38
CA GLU A 142 -13.53 -9.00 8.07
C GLU A 142 -12.21 -9.33 8.78
N LEU A 143 -11.07 -8.95 8.19
CA LEU A 143 -9.75 -9.06 8.80
C LEU A 143 -9.56 -8.17 10.04
N GLY A 144 -10.48 -7.24 10.30
CA GLY A 144 -10.39 -6.28 11.40
C GLY A 144 -9.60 -5.00 11.07
N LEU A 145 -9.38 -4.70 9.78
CA LEU A 145 -8.67 -3.49 9.32
C LEU A 145 -7.26 -3.36 9.93
N LEU A 146 -6.72 -2.14 9.99
CA LEU A 146 -5.53 -1.83 10.79
C LEU A 146 -5.91 -1.64 12.25
N ASP A 147 -5.02 -1.99 13.18
CA ASP A 147 -5.24 -1.78 14.60
C ASP A 147 -5.29 -0.27 14.95
N SER A 148 -6.49 0.21 15.29
CA SER A 148 -6.72 1.61 15.68
C SER A 148 -6.07 2.00 17.03
N GLY A 149 -5.60 1.02 17.80
CA GLY A 149 -4.82 1.22 19.02
C GLY A 149 -3.38 1.67 18.76
N MET A 150 -2.85 1.45 17.56
CA MET A 150 -1.53 1.93 17.16
C MET A 150 -1.54 3.44 16.92
N ASP A 151 -0.48 4.12 17.36
CA ASP A 151 -0.32 5.56 17.25
C ASP A 151 0.58 5.96 16.08
N VAL A 152 0.15 6.99 15.36
CA VAL A 152 0.91 7.65 14.28
C VAL A 152 1.26 6.73 13.10
N TYR A 153 2.33 5.95 13.22
CA TYR A 153 2.93 5.11 12.18
C TYR A 153 3.90 4.12 12.83
N GLY A 154 4.07 2.96 12.20
CA GLY A 154 5.11 1.99 12.55
C GLY A 154 4.50 0.68 13.05
N GLY A 155 4.96 -0.43 12.48
CA GLY A 155 4.55 -1.78 12.86
C GLY A 155 3.20 -2.22 12.30
N GLU A 156 2.35 -1.32 11.78
CA GLU A 156 1.03 -1.69 11.24
C GLU A 156 1.16 -2.61 10.02
N ASN A 157 2.22 -2.40 9.24
CA ASN A 157 2.54 -3.19 8.07
C ASN A 157 3.06 -4.59 8.46
N ILE A 158 3.81 -4.70 9.55
CA ILE A 158 4.29 -5.99 10.07
C ILE A 158 3.14 -6.76 10.71
N GLU A 159 2.33 -6.08 11.53
CA GLU A 159 1.18 -6.68 12.20
C GLU A 159 0.18 -7.24 11.18
N LEU A 160 -0.20 -6.46 10.17
CA LEU A 160 -1.08 -6.92 9.11
C LEU A 160 -0.45 -8.08 8.31
N GLY A 161 0.86 -8.00 8.01
CA GLY A 161 1.59 -9.09 7.36
C GLY A 161 1.56 -10.40 8.16
N ILE A 162 1.83 -10.34 9.47
CA ILE A 162 1.76 -11.49 10.39
C ILE A 162 0.33 -12.04 10.41
N ARG A 163 -0.68 -11.18 10.59
CA ARG A 163 -2.09 -11.58 10.67
C ARG A 163 -2.55 -12.32 9.42
N VAL A 164 -2.16 -11.84 8.24
CA VAL A 164 -2.52 -12.47 6.96
C VAL A 164 -1.70 -13.74 6.72
N SER A 165 -0.44 -13.78 7.16
CA SER A 165 0.43 -14.94 6.94
C SER A 165 0.08 -16.15 7.79
N VAL A 166 -0.43 -15.96 9.00
CA VAL A 166 -0.89 -17.06 9.87
C VAL A 166 -2.28 -17.59 9.47
N SER A 167 -2.96 -16.93 8.52
CA SER A 167 -4.20 -17.44 7.95
C SER A 167 -3.94 -18.67 7.08
N PRO A 168 -4.76 -19.74 7.18
CA PRO A 168 -4.57 -20.98 6.42
C PRO A 168 -4.42 -20.80 4.90
N SER A 169 -4.98 -19.71 4.37
CA SER A 169 -5.02 -19.44 2.94
C SER A 169 -3.85 -18.62 2.41
N PHE A 170 -2.97 -18.08 3.27
CA PHE A 170 -1.83 -17.18 2.97
C PHE A 170 -1.99 -16.35 1.68
N LEU A 171 -2.40 -15.09 1.83
CA LEU A 171 -3.04 -14.34 0.75
C LEU A 171 -2.36 -13.01 0.40
N LEU A 172 -1.14 -12.79 0.90
CA LEU A 172 -0.36 -11.58 0.66
C LEU A 172 0.56 -11.77 -0.56
N PHE A 173 0.27 -11.00 -1.61
CA PHE A 173 0.96 -11.12 -2.89
C PHE A 173 1.56 -9.79 -3.32
N GLN A 174 2.86 -9.81 -3.58
CA GLN A 174 3.52 -8.76 -4.32
C GLN A 174 3.28 -8.98 -5.81
N LEU A 175 2.63 -8.03 -6.48
CA LEU A 175 2.61 -8.00 -7.94
C LEU A 175 3.82 -7.25 -8.47
N SER A 176 4.43 -7.87 -9.48
CA SER A 176 5.55 -7.32 -10.22
C SER A 176 5.04 -6.48 -11.41
N VAL A 177 5.70 -6.56 -12.56
CA VAL A 177 5.32 -5.84 -13.77
C VAL A 177 3.95 -6.33 -14.28
N PRO A 178 3.03 -5.44 -14.70
CA PRO A 178 3.18 -4.00 -14.92
C PRO A 178 2.74 -3.11 -13.74
N CYS A 179 2.40 -3.67 -12.59
CA CYS A 179 1.89 -2.92 -11.44
C CYS A 179 3.03 -2.26 -10.66
N ARG A 180 3.56 -1.14 -11.17
CA ARG A 180 4.55 -0.34 -10.47
C ARG A 180 3.92 0.95 -9.93
N LEU A 181 4.13 1.19 -8.65
CA LEU A 181 4.08 2.51 -8.05
C LEU A 181 5.48 3.09 -8.05
N GLU A 182 5.57 4.38 -8.26
CA GLU A 182 6.82 5.12 -8.18
C GLU A 182 6.73 6.01 -6.93
N TRP A 183 7.65 5.83 -5.98
CA TRP A 183 7.59 6.42 -4.65
C TRP A 183 8.75 7.40 -4.42
N SER A 184 8.46 8.62 -3.97
CA SER A 184 9.51 9.56 -3.61
C SER A 184 10.11 9.27 -2.23
N SER A 185 11.43 9.06 -2.15
CA SER A 185 12.14 8.67 -0.91
C SER A 185 12.24 9.72 0.19
N VAL A 186 11.46 10.80 0.13
CA VAL A 186 11.45 11.84 1.17
C VAL A 186 10.13 11.82 1.91
N LEU A 187 10.16 11.11 3.04
CA LEU A 187 9.71 11.57 4.36
C LEU A 187 9.84 10.38 5.33
N SER A 188 11.08 10.05 5.72
CA SER A 188 11.26 9.65 7.12
C SER A 188 10.77 10.85 7.92
N CYS A 189 9.59 10.73 8.55
CA CYS A 189 9.28 11.58 9.69
C CYS A 189 10.36 11.27 10.71
N GLY A 190 11.45 12.06 10.69
CA GLY A 190 12.33 12.18 11.84
C GLY A 190 11.49 12.49 13.08
N PRO A 191 11.98 12.12 14.27
CA PRO A 191 11.27 12.37 15.51
C PRO A 191 10.86 13.84 15.55
N ALA A 192 9.55 14.06 15.73
CA ALA A 192 9.04 15.37 16.05
C ALA A 192 9.38 15.63 17.52
N ASP A 193 10.64 15.99 17.77
CA ASP A 193 11.11 16.46 19.07
C ASP A 193 11.74 17.85 18.92
N GLU A 194 11.26 18.73 19.82
CA GLU A 194 11.50 20.16 20.09
C GLU A 194 10.94 21.23 19.13
#